data_AF-A0A7C6B9J6-F1
#
_entry.id   AF-A0A7C6B9J6-F1
#
_cell.length_a   1.000
_cell.length_b   1.000
_cell.length_c   1.000
_cell.angle_alpha   90.00
_cell.angle_beta   90.00
_cell.angle_gamma   90.00
#
_symmetry.space_group_name_H-M   'P 1'
#
loop_
_entity.id
_entity.type
_entity.pdbx_description
1 polymer ?
#
loop_
_entity_poly.entity_id
_entity_poly.type
_entity_poly.pdbx_seq_one_letter_code
_entity_poly.pdbx_strand_id
1 'polypeptide(L)'
;MKFKTSSSNYLEIMKDKFAKSKNPREALLLSKAYFKEGDYKSAEKWALTANKLNNGLEESWLLFAKSKVKLGKRDEAVNILASYYKRSHSIEVKRLIGQIKTGKL
;
A
#
# COMPACT_ATOMS: atom_id res chain seq x y z
N MET A 1 -32.28 -11.66 -2.91
CA MET A 1 -31.07 -11.66 -2.05
C MET A 1 -29.85 -11.40 -2.92
N LYS A 2 -29.10 -10.32 -2.69
CA LYS A 2 -27.82 -10.08 -3.40
C LYS A 2 -26.68 -10.67 -2.56
N PHE A 3 -26.09 -11.77 -3.02
CA PHE A 3 -24.91 -12.37 -2.40
C PHE A 3 -23.70 -11.46 -2.62
N LYS A 4 -23.37 -10.64 -1.63
CA LYS A 4 -22.15 -9.81 -1.57
C LYS A 4 -21.27 -10.26 -0.40
N THR A 5 -21.02 -11.57 -0.28
CA THR A 5 -20.54 -12.16 0.98
C THR A 5 -19.10 -12.69 0.95
N SER A 6 -18.41 -12.68 -0.20
CA SER A 6 -17.07 -13.29 -0.31
C SER A 6 -15.92 -12.36 0.08
N SER A 7 -15.85 -11.11 -0.45
CA SER A 7 -14.68 -10.24 -0.15
C SER A 7 -14.72 -9.61 1.24
N SER A 8 -15.92 -9.32 1.79
CA SER A 8 -16.06 -8.82 3.17
C SER A 8 -15.57 -9.84 4.21
N ASN A 9 -15.97 -11.10 4.05
CA ASN A 9 -15.55 -12.19 4.95
C ASN A 9 -14.04 -12.44 4.84
N TYR A 10 -13.49 -12.43 3.63
CA TYR A 10 -12.04 -12.52 3.41
C TYR A 10 -11.25 -11.42 4.12
N LEU A 11 -11.68 -10.16 4.00
CA LEU A 11 -11.03 -9.03 4.68
C LEU A 11 -11.11 -9.13 6.21
N GLU A 12 -12.23 -9.62 6.74
CA GLU A 12 -12.38 -9.85 8.19
C GLU A 12 -11.43 -10.92 8.72
N ILE A 13 -11.33 -12.07 8.03
CA ILE A 13 -10.38 -13.14 8.37
C ILE A 13 -8.93 -12.61 8.36
N MET A 14 -8.58 -11.81 7.35
CA MET A 14 -7.23 -11.23 7.27
C MET A 14 -6.96 -10.22 8.39
N LYS A 15 -7.96 -9.43 8.78
CA LYS A 15 -7.83 -8.49 9.91
C LYS A 15 -7.64 -9.22 11.22
N ASP A 16 -8.39 -10.30 11.46
CA ASP A 16 -8.25 -11.15 12.64
C ASP A 16 -6.85 -11.78 12.69
N LYS A 17 -6.38 -12.31 11.56
CA LYS A 17 -5.02 -12.86 11.45
C LYS A 17 -3.95 -11.82 11.79
N PHE A 18 -4.07 -10.62 11.22
CA PHE A 18 -3.17 -9.51 11.52
C PHE A 18 -3.25 -9.09 13.00
N ALA A 19 -4.45 -9.03 13.59
CA ALA A 19 -4.62 -8.64 14.98
C ALA A 19 -3.86 -9.59 15.93
N LYS A 20 -3.80 -10.87 15.59
CA LYS A 20 -3.08 -11.91 16.34
C LYS A 20 -1.58 -11.88 16.09
N SER A 21 -1.14 -11.72 14.84
CA SER A 21 0.26 -11.87 14.46
C SER A 21 1.07 -10.56 14.47
N LYS A 22 0.40 -9.43 14.23
CA LYS A 22 0.98 -8.13 13.87
C LYS A 22 2.04 -8.21 12.76
N ASN A 23 1.90 -9.17 11.83
CA ASN A 23 2.88 -9.41 10.78
C ASN A 23 2.79 -8.33 9.68
N PRO A 24 3.91 -7.68 9.30
CA PRO A 24 3.92 -6.65 8.25
C PRO A 24 3.43 -7.18 6.89
N ARG A 25 3.67 -8.46 6.56
CA ARG A 25 3.19 -9.06 5.31
C ARG A 25 1.67 -9.20 5.29
N GLU A 26 1.04 -9.44 6.43
CA GLU A 26 -0.43 -9.52 6.53
C GLU A 26 -1.06 -8.13 6.39
N ALA A 27 -0.46 -7.09 6.97
CA ALA A 27 -0.84 -5.71 6.72
C ALA A 27 -0.68 -5.33 5.22
N LEU A 28 0.40 -5.75 4.57
CA LEU A 28 0.58 -5.55 3.14
C LEU A 28 -0.48 -6.27 2.30
N LEU A 29 -0.84 -7.50 2.64
CA LEU A 29 -1.91 -8.22 1.96
C LEU A 29 -3.26 -7.50 2.11
N LEU A 30 -3.59 -6.99 3.31
CA LEU A 30 -4.79 -6.17 3.53
C LEU A 30 -4.76 -4.92 2.65
N SER A 31 -3.63 -4.23 2.56
CA SER A 31 -3.46 -3.07 1.69
C SER A 31 -3.72 -3.41 0.22
N LYS A 32 -3.18 -4.53 -0.27
CA LYS A 32 -3.41 -5.00 -1.65
C LYS A 32 -4.87 -5.30 -1.92
N ALA A 33 -5.56 -5.95 -0.98
CA ALA A 33 -6.97 -6.27 -1.10
C ALA A 33 -7.82 -4.99 -1.21
N TYR A 34 -7.61 -4.02 -0.30
CA TYR A 34 -8.30 -2.74 -0.36
C TYR A 34 -7.98 -1.92 -1.62
N PHE A 35 -6.72 -1.94 -2.08
CA PHE A 35 -6.33 -1.26 -3.30
C PHE A 35 -7.07 -1.83 -4.52
N LYS A 36 -7.23 -3.16 -4.57
CA LYS A 36 -7.96 -3.86 -5.63
C LYS A 36 -9.46 -3.53 -5.62
N GLU A 37 -10.03 -3.30 -4.44
CA GLU A 37 -11.44 -2.89 -4.28
C GLU A 37 -11.69 -1.39 -4.56
N GLY A 38 -10.62 -0.60 -4.78
CA GLY A 38 -10.73 0.84 -4.99
C GLY A 38 -10.83 1.65 -3.70
N ASP A 39 -10.79 1.01 -2.52
CA ASP A 39 -10.68 1.70 -1.24
C ASP A 39 -9.21 2.09 -0.97
N TYR A 40 -8.76 3.12 -1.69
CA TYR A 40 -7.39 3.61 -1.61
C TYR A 40 -7.05 4.21 -0.25
N LYS A 41 -8.05 4.65 0.53
CA LYS A 41 -7.84 5.19 1.87
C LYS A 41 -7.48 4.06 2.85
N SER A 42 -8.18 2.94 2.80
CA SER A 42 -7.81 1.75 3.57
C SER A 42 -6.50 1.15 3.07
N ALA A 43 -6.28 1.11 1.75
CA ALA A 43 -5.01 0.66 1.18
C ALA A 43 -3.82 1.49 1.70
N GLU A 44 -3.93 2.82 1.66
CA GLU A 44 -2.94 3.75 2.21
C GLU A 44 -2.65 3.44 3.69
N LYS A 45 -3.70 3.30 4.51
CA LYS A 45 -3.58 3.02 5.95
C LYS A 45 -2.82 1.72 6.22
N TRP A 46 -3.21 0.64 5.54
CA TRP A 46 -2.60 -0.68 5.75
C TRP A 46 -1.17 -0.77 5.22
N ALA A 47 -0.87 -0.11 4.09
CA ALA A 47 0.50 -0.01 3.60
C ALA A 47 1.40 0.76 4.58
N LEU A 48 0.89 1.85 5.16
CA LEU A 48 1.60 2.60 6.19
C LEU A 48 1.82 1.75 7.45
N THR A 49 0.84 0.95 7.87
CA THR A 49 1.01 -0.01 8.98
C THR A 49 2.14 -0.99 8.69
N ALA A 50 2.18 -1.57 7.48
CA ALA A 50 3.27 -2.47 7.08
C ALA A 50 4.63 -1.75 7.09
N ASN A 51 4.71 -0.52 6.56
CA ASN A 51 5.94 0.29 6.57
C ASN A 51 6.45 0.60 7.99
N LYS A 52 5.54 0.82 8.95
CA LYS A 52 5.88 1.07 10.36
C LYS A 52 6.40 -0.19 11.06
N LEU A 53 5.86 -1.36 10.71
CA LEU A 53 6.26 -2.65 11.27
C LEU A 53 7.56 -3.18 10.65
N ASN A 54 7.77 -2.94 9.34
CA ASN A 54 8.99 -3.28 8.63
C ASN A 54 9.26 -2.24 7.55
N ASN A 55 10.22 -1.36 7.83
CA ASN A 55 10.57 -0.25 6.94
C ASN A 55 11.41 -0.67 5.71
N GLY A 56 11.84 -1.94 5.63
CA GLY A 56 12.54 -2.54 4.50
C GLY A 56 11.62 -3.34 3.55
N LEU A 57 10.32 -3.44 3.86
CA LEU A 57 9.36 -4.08 2.97
C LEU A 57 9.02 -3.14 1.81
N GLU A 58 9.83 -3.17 0.75
CA GLU A 58 9.73 -2.25 -0.38
C GLU A 58 8.32 -2.16 -0.98
N GLU A 59 7.66 -3.30 -1.15
CA GLU A 59 6.34 -3.36 -1.78
C GLU A 59 5.28 -2.56 -1.00
N SER A 60 5.39 -2.47 0.34
CA SER A 60 4.47 -1.63 1.12
C SER A 60 4.74 -0.13 0.91
N TRP A 61 5.97 0.29 0.61
CA TRP A 61 6.26 1.68 0.23
C TRP A 61 5.69 2.01 -1.15
N LEU A 62 5.85 1.11 -2.11
CA LEU A 62 5.29 1.27 -3.46
C LEU A 62 3.76 1.36 -3.42
N LEU A 63 3.11 0.48 -2.66
CA LEU A 63 1.66 0.47 -2.55
C LEU A 63 1.11 1.67 -1.77
N PHE A 64 1.82 2.12 -0.72
CA PHE A 64 1.48 3.33 0.00
C PHE A 64 1.48 4.55 -0.94
N ALA A 65 2.54 4.70 -1.73
CA ALA A 65 2.64 5.79 -2.71
C ALA A 65 1.60 5.69 -3.83
N LYS A 66 1.36 4.48 -4.37
CA LYS A 66 0.29 4.27 -5.38
C LYS A 66 -1.09 4.64 -4.83
N SER A 67 -1.37 4.31 -3.58
CA SER A 67 -2.64 4.66 -2.92
C SER A 67 -2.79 6.18 -2.78
N LYS A 68 -1.73 6.88 -2.35
CA LYS A 68 -1.69 8.35 -2.32
C LYS A 68 -1.98 8.99 -3.68
N VAL A 69 -1.39 8.47 -4.76
CA VAL A 69 -1.64 8.97 -6.12
C VAL A 69 -3.10 8.81 -6.52
N LYS A 70 -3.71 7.65 -6.24
CA LYS A 70 -5.14 7.43 -6.52
C LYS A 70 -6.06 8.33 -5.69
N LEU A 71 -5.57 8.86 -4.56
CA LEU A 71 -6.24 9.86 -3.73
C LEU A 71 -5.91 11.31 -4.13
N GLY A 72 -5.26 11.53 -5.27
CA GLY A 72 -4.89 12.87 -5.76
C GLY A 72 -3.64 13.47 -5.11
N LYS A 73 -2.97 12.75 -4.21
CA LYS A 73 -1.82 13.23 -3.42
C LYS A 73 -0.49 12.89 -4.08
N ARG A 74 -0.30 13.35 -5.33
CA ARG A 74 0.87 12.98 -6.16
C ARG A 74 2.19 13.45 -5.57
N ASP A 75 2.26 14.70 -5.11
CA ASP A 75 3.50 15.28 -4.57
C ASP A 75 3.94 14.60 -3.28
N GLU A 76 2.98 14.29 -2.39
CA GLU A 76 3.23 13.47 -1.20
C GLU A 76 3.82 12.11 -1.58
N ALA A 77 3.23 11.43 -2.56
CA ALA A 77 3.70 10.11 -3.02
C ALA A 77 5.14 10.16 -3.53
N VAL A 78 5.49 11.18 -4.32
CA VAL A 78 6.86 11.39 -4.81
C VAL A 78 7.83 11.66 -3.66
N ASN A 79 7.47 12.51 -2.70
CA ASN A 79 8.32 12.84 -1.56
C ASN A 79 8.60 11.63 -0.66
N ILE A 80 7.57 10.81 -0.44
CA ILE A 80 7.69 9.55 0.31
C ILE A 80 8.66 8.59 -0.39
N LEU A 81 8.47 8.36 -1.69
CA LEU A 81 9.32 7.45 -2.45
C LEU A 81 10.75 7.98 -2.60
N ALA A 82 10.93 9.29 -2.76
CA ALA A 82 12.26 9.90 -2.79
C ALA A 82 12.99 9.69 -1.46
N SER A 83 12.29 9.83 -0.33
CA SER A 83 12.85 9.57 1.00
C SER A 83 13.20 8.09 1.20
N TYR A 84 12.37 7.18 0.68
CA TYR A 84 12.66 5.74 0.69
C TYR A 84 13.86 5.39 -0.20
N TYR A 85 13.92 5.97 -1.40
CA TYR A 85 14.98 5.73 -2.39
C TYR A 85 16.37 6.09 -1.86
N LYS A 86 16.49 7.19 -1.10
CA LYS A 86 17.77 7.62 -0.50
C LYS A 86 18.45 6.52 0.34
N ARG A 87 17.68 5.59 0.91
CA ARG A 87 18.22 4.45 1.68
C ARG A 87 18.23 3.15 0.90
N SER A 88 17.17 2.87 0.12
CA SER A 88 17.02 1.57 -0.55
C SER A 88 17.80 1.47 -1.86
N HIS A 89 18.08 2.61 -2.52
CA HIS A 89 18.66 2.70 -3.86
C HIS A 89 17.91 1.86 -4.92
N SER A 90 16.64 1.50 -4.64
CA SER A 90 15.88 0.62 -5.52
C SER A 90 15.54 1.25 -6.86
N ILE A 91 15.87 0.53 -7.93
CA ILE A 91 15.55 0.90 -9.30
C ILE A 91 14.03 0.99 -9.49
N GLU A 92 13.28 0.09 -8.86
CA GLU A 92 11.82 0.06 -8.96
C GLU A 92 11.19 1.31 -8.33
N VAL A 93 11.72 1.76 -7.20
CA VAL A 93 11.30 3.02 -6.56
C VAL A 93 11.59 4.21 -7.47
N LYS A 94 12.81 4.28 -8.03
CA LYS A 94 13.19 5.35 -8.97
C LYS A 94 12.27 5.36 -10.20
N ARG A 95 11.96 4.18 -10.74
CA ARG A 95 11.05 4.01 -11.88
C ARG A 95 9.64 4.50 -11.54
N LEU A 96 9.11 4.11 -10.38
CA LEU A 96 7.78 4.54 -9.93
C LEU A 96 7.70 6.06 -9.74
N ILE A 97 8.72 6.70 -9.16
CA ILE A 97 8.80 8.17 -9.07
C ILE A 97 8.67 8.81 -10.47
N GLY A 98 9.40 8.28 -11.47
CA GLY A 98 9.31 8.76 -12.84
C GLY A 98 7.91 8.61 -13.45
N GLN A 99 7.24 7.47 -13.24
CA GLN A 99 5.88 7.25 -13.70
C GLN A 99 4.89 8.23 -13.07
N ILE A 100 5.01 8.49 -11.77
CA ILE A 100 4.12 9.42 -11.06
C ILE A 100 4.29 10.84 -11.59
N LYS A 101 5.55 11.30 -11.76
CA LYS A 101 5.87 12.64 -12.27
C LYS A 101 5.40 12.87 -13.71
N THR A 102 5.41 11.83 -14.54
CA THR A 102 5.07 11.93 -15.97
C THR A 102 3.61 11.62 -16.29
N GLY A 103 2.77 11.33 -15.28
CA GLY A 103 1.36 11.01 -15.55
C GLY A 103 1.08 9.55 -15.91
N LYS A 104 2.09 8.69 -16.02
CA LYS A 104 2.02 7.34 -16.63
C LYS A 104 1.68 6.21 -15.65
N LEU A 105 0.90 6.48 -14.61
CA LEU A 105 0.55 5.52 -13.56
C LEU A 105 -0.88 4.98 -13.71
#